data_AF-A0A0X3XK53-F1
#
_entry.id   AF-A0A0X3XK53-F1
#
_cell.length_a   1.000
_cell.length_b   1.000
_cell.length_c   1.000
_cell.angle_alpha   90.00
_cell.angle_beta   90.00
_cell.angle_gamma   90.00
#
_symmetry.space_group_name_H-M   'P 1'
#
loop_
_entity.id
_entity.type
_entity.pdbx_description
1 polymer ?
#
loop_
_entity_poly.entity_id
_entity_poly.type
_entity_poly.pdbx_seq_one_letter_code
_entity_poly.pdbx_strand_id
1 'polypeptide(L)' 'MSSIQDHLLDTHRARWLGEAEPPAPGSHDRRVLREMRELREFRAVLAGRPARGPVRRALDRWRHA' A
#
# COMPACT_ATOMS: atom_id res chain seq x y z
N MET A 1 -19.00 -5.65 11.07
CA MET A 1 -19.55 -4.60 10.16
C MET A 1 -18.80 -4.68 8.84
N SER A 2 -19.52 -4.67 7.71
CA SER A 2 -19.00 -5.05 6.38
C SER A 2 -18.70 -3.80 5.54
N SER A 3 -17.45 -3.33 5.57
CA SER A 3 -16.98 -2.13 4.86
C SER A 3 -17.23 -2.17 3.34
N ILE A 4 -17.28 -3.37 2.76
CA ILE A 4 -17.56 -3.57 1.33
C ILE A 4 -19.04 -3.24 1.02
N GLN A 5 -19.95 -3.58 1.93
CA GLN A 5 -21.38 -3.29 1.77
C GLN A 5 -21.66 -1.79 1.85
N ASP A 6 -21.04 -1.11 2.82
CA ASP A 6 -21.21 0.34 3.00
C ASP A 6 -20.67 1.10 1.78
N HIS A 7 -19.52 0.67 1.22
CA HIS A 7 -18.97 1.25 0.01
C HIS A 7 -19.92 1.12 -1.19
N LEU A 8 -20.47 -0.08 -1.43
CA LEU A 8 -21.40 -0.31 -2.55
C LEU A 8 -22.62 0.61 -2.52
N LEU A 9 -23.15 0.89 -1.33
CA LEU A 9 -24.29 1.79 -1.16
C LEU A 9 -23.91 3.24 -1.46
N ASP A 10 -22.74 3.66 -1.00
CA ASP A 10 -22.23 5.02 -1.15
C ASP A 10 -21.89 5.32 -2.63
N THR A 11 -21.32 4.34 -3.33
CA THR A 11 -21.07 4.39 -4.77
C THR A 11 -22.36 4.53 -5.58
N HIS A 12 -23.38 3.74 -5.23
CA HIS A 12 -24.68 3.82 -5.90
C HIS A 12 -25.36 5.17 -5.67
N ARG A 13 -25.24 5.73 -4.46
CA ARG A 13 -25.76 7.06 -4.11
C ARG A 13 -25.02 8.17 -4.85
N ALA A 14 -23.69 8.15 -4.89
CA ALA A 14 -22.89 9.15 -5.59
C ALA A 14 -23.23 9.20 -7.09
N ARG A 15 -23.43 8.02 -7.71
CA ARG A 15 -23.84 7.90 -9.11
C ARG A 15 -25.23 8.47 -9.39
N TRP A 16 -26.15 8.35 -8.45
CA TRP A 16 -27.50 8.91 -8.55
C TRP A 16 -27.54 10.43 -8.35
N LEU A 17 -26.67 10.97 -7.50
CA LEU A 17 -26.57 12.41 -7.21
C LEU A 17 -25.67 13.18 -8.20
N GLY A 18 -24.97 12.48 -9.09
CA GLY A 18 -23.98 13.09 -9.98
C GLY A 18 -22.73 13.59 -9.25
N GLU A 19 -22.51 13.10 -8.03
CA GLU A 19 -21.34 13.43 -7.20
C GLU A 19 -20.15 12.53 -7.56
N ALA A 20 -18.94 13.00 -7.27
CA ALA A 20 -17.73 12.23 -7.52
C ALA A 20 -17.75 10.91 -6.74
N GLU A 21 -17.45 9.81 -7.42
CA GLU A 21 -17.47 8.47 -6.84
C GLU A 21 -16.47 8.38 -5.67
N PRO A 22 -16.86 7.82 -4.51
CA PRO A 22 -15.97 7.68 -3.37
C PRO A 22 -14.73 6.87 -3.80
N PRO A 23 -13.52 7.28 -3.36
CA PRO A 23 -12.29 6.67 -3.83
C PRO A 23 -12.31 5.17 -3.53
N ALA A 24 -11.97 4.37 -4.54
CA ALA A 24 -12.02 2.92 -4.42
C ALA A 24 -11.20 2.46 -3.19
N PRO A 25 -11.82 1.67 -2.28
CA PRO A 25 -11.11 1.08 -1.16
C PRO A 25 -9.98 0.21 -1.71
N GLY A 26 -8.76 0.41 -1.19
CA GLY A 26 -7.55 -0.29 -1.64
C GLY A 26 -6.54 0.57 -2.41
N SER A 27 -6.91 1.77 -2.87
CA SER A 27 -5.95 2.73 -3.42
C SER A 27 -4.97 3.25 -2.35
N HIS A 28 -5.46 3.47 -1.13
CA HIS A 28 -4.64 3.85 0.02
C HIS A 28 -3.73 2.71 0.52
N ASP A 29 -4.12 1.45 0.28
CA ASP A 29 -3.40 0.28 0.80
C ASP A 29 -1.99 0.17 0.19
N ARG A 30 -1.80 0.55 -1.07
CA ARG A 30 -0.47 0.52 -1.71
C ARG A 30 0.49 1.51 -1.07
N ARG A 31 0.00 2.70 -0.70
CA ARG A 31 0.80 3.71 0.00
C ARG A 31 1.16 3.23 1.41
N VAL A 32 0.19 2.68 2.14
CA VAL A 32 0.39 2.10 3.47
C VAL A 32 1.40 0.95 3.41
N LEU A 33 1.29 0.05 2.44
CA LEU A 33 2.24 -1.05 2.25
C LEU A 33 3.67 -0.56 1.94
N ARG A 34 3.79 0.54 1.18
CA ARG A 34 5.08 1.17 0.91
C ARG A 34 5.68 1.79 2.18
N GLU A 35 4.91 2.58 2.92
CA GLU A 35 5.34 3.20 4.18
C GLU A 35 5.73 2.13 5.23
N MET A 36 4.96 1.04 5.33
CA MET A 36 5.30 -0.09 6.20
C MET A 36 6.62 -0.78 5.80
N ARG A 37 6.92 -0.86 4.49
CA ARG A 37 8.20 -1.40 4.01
C ARG A 37 9.36 -0.48 4.38
N GLU A 38 9.20 0.83 4.16
CA GLU A 38 10.21 1.84 4.50
C GLU A 38 10.51 1.83 6.01
N LEU A 39 9.49 1.74 6.86
CA LEU A 39 9.66 1.64 8.31
C LEU A 39 10.41 0.37 8.74
N ARG A 40 10.13 -0.77 8.10
CA ARG A 40 10.83 -2.03 8.38
C ARG A 40 12.30 -1.96 7.98
N GLU A 41 12.61 -1.32 6.86
CA GLU A 41 13.98 -1.12 6.41
C GLU A 41 14.75 -0.19 7.35
N PHE A 42 14.13 0.92 7.75
CA PHE A 42 14.70 1.84 8.73
C PHE A 42 14.99 1.15 10.08
N ARG A 43 14.05 0.34 10.57
CA ARG A 43 14.25 -0.45 11.80
C ARG A 43 15.38 -1.48 11.66
N ALA A 44 15.57 -2.08 10.49
CA ALA A 44 16.66 -3.01 10.26
C ALA A 44 18.03 -2.33 10.34
N VAL A 45 18.13 -1.10 9.81
CA VAL A 45 19.34 -0.26 9.90
C VAL A 45 19.62 0.12 11.35
N LEU A 46 18.61 0.57 12.11
CA LEU A 46 18.75 0.88 13.53
C LEU A 46 19.19 -0.35 14.36
N ALA A 47 18.78 -1.55 13.98
CA ALA A 47 19.18 -2.79 14.62
C ALA A 47 20.61 -3.25 14.27
N GLY A 48 21.39 -2.45 13.55
CA GLY A 48 22.78 -2.77 13.18
C GLY A 48 22.91 -3.95 12.20
N ARG A 49 21.79 -4.45 11.65
CA ARG A 49 21.82 -5.47 10.59
C ARG A 49 22.05 -4.74 9.27
N PRO A 50 23.08 -5.09 8.48
CA PRO A 50 23.15 -4.61 7.11
C PRO A 50 21.85 -5.04 6.44
N ALA A 51 21.18 -4.12 5.74
CA ALA A 51 19.88 -4.33 5.12
C ALA A 51 19.91 -5.49 4.11
N ARG A 52 19.95 -6.75 4.60
CA ARG A 52 19.77 -7.99 3.83
C ARG A 52 18.28 -8.20 3.52
N GLY A 53 17.53 -7.10 3.46
CA GLY A 53 16.15 -7.05 3.04
C GLY A 53 16.02 -7.14 1.52
N PRO A 54 14.79 -7.02 0.99
CA PRO A 54 14.49 -7.18 -0.43
C PRO A 54 15.29 -6.26 -1.35
N VAL A 55 15.88 -5.18 -0.83
CA VAL A 55 16.80 -4.30 -1.55
C VAL A 55 18.05 -5.05 -2.04
N ARG A 56 18.62 -5.95 -1.22
CA ARG A 56 19.77 -6.76 -1.65
C ARG A 56 19.37 -7.76 -2.74
N ARG A 57 18.20 -8.38 -2.63
CA ARG A 57 17.64 -9.24 -3.70
C ARG A 57 17.30 -8.46 -4.97
N ALA A 58 16.81 -7.24 -4.85
CA ALA A 58 16.50 -6.37 -5.98
C ALA A 58 17.79 -5.90 -6.67
N LEU A 59 18.80 -5.50 -5.89
CA LEU A 59 20.13 -5.13 -6.37
C LEU A 59 20.85 -6.31 -7.02
N ASP A 60 20.81 -7.50 -6.41
CA ASP A 60 21.39 -8.71 -7.01
C ASP A 60 20.67 -9.03 -8.33
N ARG A 61 19.34 -8.89 -8.39
CA ARG A 61 18.57 -9.09 -9.62
C ARG A 61 18.90 -8.05 -10.69
N TRP A 62 19.14 -6.79 -10.31
CA TRP A 62 19.59 -5.73 -11.23
C TRP A 62 21.02 -5.91 -11.72
N ARG A 63 21.90 -6.49 -10.89
CA ARG A 63 23.28 -6.82 -11.29
C ARG A 63 23.37 -8.08 -12.17
N HIS A 64 22.32 -8.89 -12.19
CA HIS A 64 22.19 -10.08 -13.01
C HIS A 64 21.22 -9.89 -14.20
N ALA A 65 20.74 -8.67 -14.44
CA ALA A 65 19.96 -8.27 -15.62
C ALA A 65 20.84 -7.45 -16.56
#